data_AF-A0A7V6TL52-F1
#
_entry.id   AF-A0A7V6TL52-F1
#
_cell.length_a   1.000
_cell.length_b   1.000
_cell.length_c   1.000
_cell.angle_alpha   90.00
_cell.angle_beta   90.00
_cell.angle_gamma   90.00
#
_symmetry.space_group_name_H-M   'P 1'
#
loop_
_entity.id
_entity.type
_entity.pdbx_description
1 polymer ?
#
loop_
_entity_poly.entity_id
_entity_poly.type
_entity_poly.pdbx_seq_one_letter_code
_entity_poly.pdbx_strand_id
1 'polypeptide(L)'
;MSKEWMPPGGPFAGTYKKGRDWLRPLIIVVILIIVAVVFLVLHNSAKRQRSGYEEAVANSDFDSLMDHYYAAREIAFDNAKSSALREQNLSRVEEIEGLVRVRTRTIIEKIKQENTLSAEDEQFLLTTDVISTELLAGFLADQSIAYVKGELSVSGFVDQLNTLQRLEKLCPIIKPIADSLGELEEAQEDVAEAERAVAAGNWSLAFSTWEQLLEGEPLVTVVKYVERRRKEVSATAYADYHENISQCVKYGRFHTAYQLLQEAMALFPDDQDFIAWYNQCSDYATIKLKSWNRAIEHIAIRPLIVNPARAFDGDKYAKRADALMITADEFQSILEQLLANDYVLVAGDSFVTDEGKHQVISIPEGKKPLVLVVESFSYSPLRAESGTAECLEMSASGEVVGVVSDPESGERQLLESGSVVGILNAFCQEHPEFSFDGAKATLALTANRGIFGHPYSTASLDNWNAERKLLGLEPLLLSQDELAANQVKIREIAGKLRDEGYTLASYTWGGINIRTNNVDAIASDLKSWREDVEPLLGPIKIFHYPHGDHVFSDRTRLSLLTDAGFRLLSGYGDKIYMAAGKNHLHTDKVYVGGDELRRPRRQKLNRFFAADRVLSDLRP
;
A
#
# COMPACT_ATOMS: atom_id res chain seq x y z
N MET A 1 -26.92 -7.96 -49.53
CA MET A 1 -27.27 -7.89 -50.96
C MET A 1 -27.26 -9.32 -51.49
N SER A 2 -28.36 -10.05 -51.35
CA SER A 2 -29.49 -10.15 -52.29
C SER A 2 -29.15 -10.90 -53.58
N LYS A 3 -29.93 -11.98 -53.79
CA LYS A 3 -30.32 -12.72 -55.01
C LYS A 3 -29.99 -14.20 -54.88
N GLU A 4 -30.92 -15.07 -54.44
CA GLU A 4 -32.15 -15.51 -55.15
C GLU A 4 -31.90 -15.86 -56.61
N TRP A 5 -32.06 -17.15 -56.92
CA TRP A 5 -32.65 -17.56 -58.19
C TRP A 5 -33.54 -18.80 -57.99
N MET A 6 -34.69 -18.72 -58.65
CA MET A 6 -35.89 -19.54 -58.54
C MET A 6 -35.89 -20.72 -59.56
N PRO A 7 -36.85 -21.67 -59.44
CA PRO A 7 -36.98 -22.93 -60.19
C PRO A 7 -37.67 -22.69 -61.56
N PRO A 8 -37.85 -23.68 -62.49
CA PRO A 8 -38.91 -24.72 -62.46
C PRO A 8 -38.45 -26.05 -63.15
N GLY A 9 -39.08 -27.22 -63.10
CA GLY A 9 -40.49 -27.57 -63.28
C GLY A 9 -40.73 -28.14 -64.70
N GLY A 10 -40.87 -29.47 -64.78
CA GLY A 10 -41.73 -30.19 -65.76
C GLY A 10 -41.04 -30.91 -66.94
N PRO A 11 -41.74 -31.78 -67.69
CA PRO A 11 -43.13 -32.25 -67.52
C PRO A 11 -43.34 -33.78 -67.59
N PHE A 12 -44.59 -34.15 -67.29
CA PHE A 12 -45.26 -35.44 -67.36
C PHE A 12 -45.00 -36.30 -68.61
N ALA A 13 -45.02 -37.63 -68.44
CA ALA A 13 -46.04 -38.56 -68.96
C ALA A 13 -45.45 -39.96 -69.17
N GLY A 14 -45.89 -40.94 -68.37
CA GLY A 14 -45.45 -42.33 -68.51
C GLY A 14 -46.14 -43.23 -67.49
N THR A 15 -47.27 -43.78 -67.91
CA THR A 15 -48.03 -44.89 -67.34
C THR A 15 -47.21 -45.85 -66.46
N TYR A 16 -47.39 -45.81 -65.13
CA TYR A 16 -46.88 -46.85 -64.24
C TYR A 16 -47.95 -47.93 -64.02
N LYS A 17 -47.64 -49.12 -64.54
CA LYS A 17 -48.36 -50.36 -64.27
C LYS A 17 -48.28 -50.68 -62.78
N LYS A 18 -49.47 -50.86 -62.18
CA LYS A 18 -49.72 -51.42 -60.84
C LYS A 18 -48.94 -52.73 -60.66
N GLY A 19 -47.88 -52.69 -59.85
CA GLY A 19 -47.08 -53.85 -59.45
C GLY A 19 -46.70 -53.74 -57.98
N ARG A 20 -47.58 -54.25 -57.10
CA ARG A 20 -47.37 -54.48 -55.65
C ARG A 20 -46.70 -53.33 -54.85
N ASP A 21 -47.37 -52.19 -54.81
CA ASP A 21 -47.04 -51.04 -53.94
C ASP A 21 -47.38 -51.25 -52.44
N TRP A 22 -47.87 -52.42 -52.02
CA TRP A 22 -48.08 -52.69 -50.59
C TRP A 22 -46.78 -53.00 -49.85
N LEU A 23 -45.71 -53.42 -50.56
CA LEU A 23 -44.43 -53.75 -49.94
C LEU A 23 -43.62 -52.51 -49.53
N ARG A 24 -43.77 -51.35 -50.19
CA ARG A 24 -43.03 -50.12 -49.83
C ARG A 24 -43.42 -49.52 -48.47
N PRO A 25 -44.72 -49.29 -48.15
CA PRO A 25 -45.11 -48.89 -46.81
C PRO A 25 -44.83 -50.00 -45.80
N LEU A 26 -44.93 -51.28 -46.19
CA LEU A 26 -44.59 -52.38 -45.30
C LEU A 26 -43.08 -52.43 -44.98
N ILE A 27 -42.20 -52.16 -45.95
CA ILE A 27 -40.75 -52.09 -45.76
C ILE A 27 -40.39 -50.84 -44.93
N ILE A 28 -41.04 -49.70 -45.16
CA ILE A 28 -40.84 -48.48 -44.34
C ILE A 28 -41.33 -48.71 -42.92
N VAL A 29 -42.50 -49.33 -42.73
CA VAL A 29 -43.02 -49.71 -41.41
C VAL A 29 -42.11 -50.73 -40.74
N VAL A 30 -41.60 -51.72 -41.48
CA VAL A 30 -40.63 -52.70 -40.95
C VAL A 30 -39.30 -52.03 -40.61
N ILE A 31 -38.79 -51.09 -41.40
CA ILE A 31 -37.58 -50.33 -41.09
C ILE A 31 -37.81 -49.41 -39.89
N LEU A 32 -38.97 -48.74 -39.79
CA LEU A 32 -39.33 -47.91 -38.64
C LEU A 32 -39.53 -48.75 -37.39
N ILE A 33 -40.11 -49.95 -37.50
CA ILE A 33 -40.22 -50.91 -36.39
C ILE A 33 -38.83 -51.42 -36.03
N ILE A 34 -37.95 -51.72 -36.98
CA ILE A 34 -36.57 -52.15 -36.70
C ILE A 34 -35.79 -51.00 -36.06
N VAL A 35 -35.90 -49.77 -36.54
CA VAL A 35 -35.25 -48.60 -35.95
C VAL A 35 -35.84 -48.28 -34.58
N ALA A 36 -37.16 -48.41 -34.39
CA ALA A 36 -37.81 -48.22 -33.09
C ALA A 36 -37.48 -49.36 -32.12
N VAL A 37 -37.33 -50.59 -32.58
CA VAL A 37 -36.89 -51.74 -31.79
C VAL A 37 -35.41 -51.62 -31.48
N VAL A 38 -34.55 -51.21 -32.42
CA VAL A 38 -33.14 -50.93 -32.19
C VAL A 38 -33.00 -49.73 -31.25
N PHE A 39 -33.80 -48.69 -31.39
CA PHE A 39 -33.84 -47.54 -30.48
C PHE A 39 -34.36 -47.95 -29.10
N LEU A 40 -35.41 -48.77 -29.00
CA LEU A 40 -35.91 -49.32 -27.73
C LEU A 40 -34.90 -50.27 -27.09
N VAL A 41 -34.17 -51.06 -27.87
CA VAL A 41 -33.12 -51.96 -27.39
C VAL A 41 -31.90 -51.16 -26.94
N LEU A 42 -31.48 -50.14 -27.69
CA LEU A 42 -30.39 -49.23 -27.31
C LEU A 42 -30.77 -48.33 -26.14
N HIS A 43 -32.02 -47.87 -26.05
CA HIS A 43 -32.53 -47.05 -24.96
C HIS A 43 -32.78 -47.89 -23.71
N ASN A 44 -33.31 -49.11 -23.83
CA ASN A 44 -33.40 -50.04 -22.70
C ASN A 44 -32.03 -50.60 -22.30
N SER A 45 -31.07 -50.78 -23.20
CA SER A 45 -29.71 -51.15 -22.83
C SER A 45 -29.00 -49.98 -22.16
N ALA A 46 -29.20 -48.75 -22.65
CA ALA A 46 -28.69 -47.55 -21.99
C ALA A 46 -29.32 -47.35 -20.61
N LYS A 47 -30.62 -47.59 -20.44
CA LYS A 47 -31.34 -47.50 -19.16
C LYS A 47 -31.01 -48.64 -18.20
N ARG A 48 -30.82 -49.88 -18.69
CA ARG A 48 -30.31 -51.03 -17.91
C ARG A 48 -28.84 -50.89 -17.50
N GLN A 49 -28.00 -50.28 -18.34
CA GLN A 49 -26.60 -50.04 -17.99
C GLN A 49 -26.43 -48.82 -17.08
N ARG A 50 -27.28 -47.79 -17.22
CA ARG A 50 -27.36 -46.69 -16.23
C ARG A 50 -27.77 -47.22 -14.86
N SER A 51 -28.73 -48.14 -14.80
CA SER A 51 -29.10 -48.80 -13.54
C SER A 51 -28.00 -49.71 -12.99
N GLY A 52 -27.11 -50.25 -13.82
CA GLY A 52 -26.12 -51.26 -13.40
C GLY A 52 -25.03 -50.71 -12.47
N TYR A 53 -24.40 -49.59 -12.82
CA TYR A 53 -23.40 -48.97 -11.94
C TYR A 53 -24.04 -48.16 -10.80
N GLU A 54 -25.24 -47.58 -10.99
CA GLU A 54 -26.01 -46.94 -9.90
C GLU A 54 -26.44 -47.96 -8.83
N GLU A 55 -26.84 -49.16 -9.24
CA GLU A 55 -27.17 -50.29 -8.36
C GLU A 55 -25.91 -50.86 -7.68
N ALA A 56 -24.78 -50.92 -8.40
CA ALA A 56 -23.48 -51.28 -7.83
C ALA A 56 -23.06 -50.29 -6.72
N VAL A 57 -23.26 -48.98 -6.93
CA VAL A 57 -23.02 -47.95 -5.90
C VAL A 57 -23.99 -48.10 -4.73
N ALA A 58 -25.28 -48.36 -4.98
CA ALA A 58 -26.28 -48.52 -3.92
C ALA A 58 -26.03 -49.76 -3.03
N ASN A 59 -25.46 -50.82 -3.61
CA ASN A 59 -25.18 -52.09 -2.93
C ASN A 59 -23.74 -52.19 -2.40
N SER A 60 -22.92 -51.14 -2.54
CA SER A 60 -21.48 -51.15 -2.21
C SER A 60 -20.69 -52.25 -2.93
N ASP A 61 -21.12 -52.59 -4.16
CA ASP A 61 -20.46 -53.55 -5.05
C ASP A 61 -19.46 -52.80 -5.95
N PHE A 62 -18.30 -52.48 -5.39
CA PHE A 62 -17.30 -51.65 -6.06
C PHE A 62 -16.60 -52.38 -7.22
N ASP A 63 -16.53 -53.71 -7.17
CA ASP A 63 -15.95 -54.51 -8.25
C ASP A 63 -16.84 -54.42 -9.49
N SER A 64 -18.16 -54.57 -9.32
CA SER A 64 -19.13 -54.35 -10.40
C SER A 64 -19.09 -52.90 -10.92
N LEU A 65 -18.94 -51.91 -10.05
CA LEU A 65 -18.76 -50.50 -10.46
C LEU A 65 -17.55 -50.32 -11.40
N MET A 66 -16.41 -50.95 -11.07
CA MET A 66 -15.20 -50.86 -11.87
C MET A 66 -15.26 -51.71 -13.15
N ASP A 67 -15.97 -52.82 -13.15
CA ASP A 67 -16.27 -53.57 -14.39
C ASP A 67 -17.05 -52.70 -15.39
N HIS A 68 -18.04 -51.95 -14.90
CA HIS A 68 -18.77 -50.98 -15.74
C HIS A 68 -17.88 -49.84 -16.22
N TYR A 69 -16.96 -49.37 -15.38
CA TYR A 69 -15.96 -48.36 -15.76
C TYR A 69 -15.05 -48.86 -16.89
N TYR A 70 -14.43 -50.02 -16.74
CA TYR A 70 -13.51 -50.56 -17.74
C TYR A 70 -14.21 -50.90 -19.05
N ALA A 71 -15.41 -51.47 -19.00
CA ALA A 71 -16.21 -51.74 -20.20
C ALA A 71 -16.60 -50.45 -20.94
N ALA A 72 -16.98 -49.39 -20.21
CA ALA A 72 -17.26 -48.09 -20.80
C ALA A 72 -15.99 -47.47 -21.41
N ARG A 73 -14.87 -47.52 -20.67
CA ARG A 73 -13.58 -46.98 -21.12
C ARG A 73 -13.06 -47.67 -22.37
N GLU A 74 -13.16 -48.99 -22.47
CA GLU A 74 -12.77 -49.75 -23.66
C GLU A 74 -13.55 -49.27 -24.91
N ILE A 75 -14.87 -49.09 -24.78
CA ILE A 75 -15.70 -48.62 -25.88
C ILE A 75 -15.43 -47.14 -26.21
N ALA A 76 -15.19 -46.29 -25.19
CA ALA A 76 -14.94 -44.87 -25.37
C ALA A 76 -13.68 -44.59 -26.21
N PHE A 77 -12.63 -45.40 -26.03
CA PHE A 77 -11.33 -45.22 -26.69
C PHE A 77 -11.07 -46.19 -27.85
N ASP A 78 -12.01 -47.07 -28.20
CA ASP A 78 -11.91 -47.95 -29.38
C ASP A 78 -12.29 -47.21 -30.69
N ASN A 79 -11.28 -46.89 -31.50
CA ASN A 79 -11.44 -46.22 -32.79
C ASN A 79 -12.24 -47.03 -33.84
N ALA A 80 -12.50 -48.32 -33.62
CA ALA A 80 -13.38 -49.12 -34.45
C ALA A 80 -14.88 -48.89 -34.17
N LYS A 81 -15.24 -48.20 -33.07
CA LYS A 81 -16.63 -47.87 -32.70
C LYS A 81 -17.08 -46.53 -33.30
N SER A 82 -18.39 -46.36 -33.45
CA SER A 82 -18.97 -45.10 -33.96
C SER A 82 -18.70 -43.92 -33.01
N SER A 83 -18.60 -42.70 -33.55
CA SER A 83 -18.41 -41.48 -32.75
C SER A 83 -19.46 -41.32 -31.65
N ALA A 84 -20.75 -41.51 -31.98
CA ALA A 84 -21.85 -41.44 -31.04
C ALA A 84 -21.73 -42.46 -29.88
N LEU A 85 -21.25 -43.68 -30.17
CA LEU A 85 -21.07 -44.70 -29.14
C LEU A 85 -19.86 -44.40 -28.24
N ARG A 86 -18.78 -43.86 -28.81
CA ARG A 86 -17.61 -43.41 -28.04
C ARG A 86 -17.95 -42.27 -27.09
N GLU A 87 -18.65 -41.25 -27.59
CA GLU A 87 -19.08 -40.08 -26.81
C GLU A 87 -20.03 -40.47 -25.66
N GLN A 88 -20.98 -41.37 -25.93
CA GLN A 88 -21.86 -41.89 -24.88
C GLN A 88 -21.09 -42.62 -23.77
N ASN A 89 -20.07 -43.41 -24.12
CA ASN A 89 -19.29 -44.13 -23.11
C ASN A 89 -18.24 -43.25 -22.43
N LEU A 90 -17.75 -42.20 -23.09
CA LEU A 90 -16.93 -41.17 -22.45
C LEU A 90 -17.72 -40.44 -21.34
N SER A 91 -18.97 -40.04 -21.62
CA SER A 91 -19.85 -39.44 -20.61
C SER A 91 -20.11 -40.38 -19.42
N ARG A 92 -20.18 -41.71 -19.65
CA ARG A 92 -20.31 -42.71 -18.58
C ARG A 92 -19.04 -42.83 -17.74
N VAL A 93 -17.87 -42.80 -18.38
CA VAL A 93 -16.57 -42.77 -17.71
C VAL A 93 -16.52 -41.55 -16.79
N GLU A 94 -16.87 -40.36 -17.29
CA GLU A 94 -16.92 -39.12 -16.50
C GLU A 94 -17.91 -39.22 -15.32
N GLU A 95 -19.07 -39.84 -15.50
CA GLU A 95 -20.08 -40.01 -14.45
C GLU A 95 -19.56 -40.94 -13.33
N ILE A 96 -18.96 -42.08 -13.69
CA ILE A 96 -18.39 -43.02 -12.72
C ILE A 96 -17.17 -42.40 -12.02
N GLU A 97 -16.26 -41.73 -12.74
CA GLU A 97 -15.14 -41.00 -12.14
C GLU A 97 -15.62 -39.92 -11.17
N GLY A 98 -16.69 -39.19 -11.52
CA GLY A 98 -17.33 -38.22 -10.64
C GLY A 98 -17.80 -38.84 -9.33
N LEU A 99 -18.49 -39.97 -9.38
CA LEU A 99 -18.95 -40.71 -8.20
C LEU A 99 -17.78 -41.18 -7.34
N VAL A 100 -16.74 -41.74 -7.97
CA VAL A 100 -15.53 -42.17 -7.27
C VAL A 100 -14.88 -40.99 -6.57
N ARG A 101 -14.68 -39.86 -7.26
CA ARG A 101 -14.08 -38.65 -6.69
C ARG A 101 -14.88 -38.09 -5.51
N VAL A 102 -16.22 -38.08 -5.59
CA VAL A 102 -17.06 -37.63 -4.45
C VAL A 102 -16.87 -38.54 -3.24
N ARG A 103 -16.95 -39.86 -3.43
CA ARG A 103 -16.80 -40.81 -2.32
C ARG A 103 -15.38 -40.77 -1.73
N THR A 104 -14.33 -40.70 -2.56
CA THR A 104 -12.95 -40.54 -2.09
C THR A 104 -12.78 -39.27 -1.26
N ARG A 105 -13.37 -38.14 -1.66
CA ARG A 105 -13.34 -36.91 -0.85
C ARG A 105 -14.04 -37.08 0.50
N THR A 106 -15.18 -37.75 0.53
CA THR A 106 -15.85 -38.08 1.80
C THR A 106 -14.96 -38.90 2.72
N ILE A 107 -14.22 -39.87 2.17
CA ILE A 107 -13.26 -40.67 2.93
C ILE A 107 -12.08 -39.81 3.42
N ILE A 108 -11.53 -38.94 2.57
CA ILE A 108 -10.47 -37.99 2.96
C ILE A 108 -10.91 -37.13 4.16
N GLU A 109 -12.13 -36.61 4.15
CA GLU A 109 -12.64 -35.81 5.27
C GLU A 109 -12.81 -36.62 6.55
N LYS A 110 -13.21 -37.90 6.47
CA LYS A 110 -13.20 -38.80 7.64
C LYS A 110 -11.78 -39.00 8.18
N ILE A 111 -10.81 -39.25 7.30
CA ILE A 111 -9.41 -39.43 7.69
C ILE A 111 -8.89 -38.16 8.39
N LYS A 112 -9.19 -36.97 7.89
CA LYS A 112 -8.80 -35.70 8.54
C LYS A 112 -9.36 -35.53 9.96
N GLN A 113 -10.60 -35.96 10.19
CA GLN A 113 -11.30 -35.72 11.46
C GLN A 113 -11.03 -36.81 12.50
N GLU A 114 -10.96 -38.06 12.07
CA GLU A 114 -10.99 -39.23 12.96
C GLU A 114 -9.73 -40.11 12.83
N ASN A 115 -8.88 -39.87 11.83
CA ASN A 115 -7.74 -40.75 11.48
C ASN A 115 -8.15 -42.22 11.27
N THR A 116 -9.42 -42.49 10.91
CA THR A 116 -9.94 -43.85 10.71
C THR A 116 -10.21 -44.15 9.24
N LEU A 117 -10.07 -45.43 8.89
CA LEU A 117 -10.50 -45.99 7.61
C LEU A 117 -11.30 -47.26 7.90
N SER A 118 -12.56 -47.28 7.48
CA SER A 118 -13.43 -48.46 7.63
C SER A 118 -13.06 -49.53 6.60
N ALA A 119 -13.41 -50.80 6.86
CA ALA A 119 -13.13 -51.88 5.91
C ALA A 119 -13.82 -51.68 4.54
N GLU A 120 -15.01 -51.08 4.53
CA GLU A 120 -15.74 -50.71 3.31
C GLU A 120 -15.01 -49.60 2.54
N ASP A 121 -14.55 -48.56 3.25
CA ASP A 121 -13.80 -47.46 2.65
C ASP A 121 -12.43 -47.93 2.11
N GLU A 122 -11.75 -48.84 2.82
CA GLU A 122 -10.50 -49.47 2.36
C GLU A 122 -10.72 -50.29 1.09
N GLN A 123 -11.74 -51.16 1.07
CA GLN A 123 -12.10 -51.94 -0.11
C GLN A 123 -12.45 -51.05 -1.31
N PHE A 124 -13.25 -50.00 -1.08
CA PHE A 124 -13.59 -49.02 -2.11
C PHE A 124 -12.34 -48.38 -2.74
N LEU A 125 -11.38 -47.94 -1.92
CA LEU A 125 -10.16 -47.28 -2.39
C LEU A 125 -9.24 -48.25 -3.15
N LEU A 126 -9.13 -49.50 -2.69
CA LEU A 126 -8.38 -50.57 -3.36
C LEU A 126 -8.96 -50.93 -4.72
N THR A 127 -10.29 -50.94 -4.86
CA THR A 127 -10.96 -51.28 -6.12
C THR A 127 -10.93 -50.13 -7.13
N THR A 128 -11.16 -48.89 -6.69
CA THR A 128 -11.20 -47.69 -7.57
C THR A 128 -9.82 -47.12 -7.93
N ASP A 129 -8.80 -47.54 -7.19
CA ASP A 129 -7.37 -47.48 -7.44
C ASP A 129 -6.83 -46.23 -8.14
N VAL A 130 -6.88 -46.15 -9.47
CA VAL A 130 -6.23 -45.06 -10.24
C VAL A 130 -6.79 -43.69 -9.86
N ILE A 131 -8.12 -43.58 -9.76
CA ILE A 131 -8.81 -42.30 -9.52
C ILE A 131 -8.67 -41.90 -8.04
N SER A 132 -8.77 -42.88 -7.14
CA SER A 132 -8.66 -42.66 -5.70
C SER A 132 -7.22 -42.33 -5.29
N THR A 133 -6.22 -43.00 -5.86
CA THR A 133 -4.79 -42.78 -5.60
C THR A 133 -4.35 -41.36 -5.97
N GLU A 134 -4.82 -40.82 -7.10
CA GLU A 134 -4.53 -39.43 -7.50
C GLU A 134 -5.00 -38.44 -6.43
N LEU A 135 -6.25 -38.58 -5.97
CA LEU A 135 -6.82 -37.71 -4.93
C LEU A 135 -6.12 -37.88 -3.59
N LEU A 136 -5.78 -39.12 -3.20
CA LEU A 136 -5.08 -39.41 -1.95
C LEU A 136 -3.63 -38.90 -1.97
N ALA A 137 -2.96 -38.94 -3.12
CA ALA A 137 -1.64 -38.34 -3.28
C ALA A 137 -1.68 -36.81 -3.14
N GLY A 138 -2.70 -36.16 -3.71
CA GLY A 138 -2.95 -34.74 -3.50
C GLY A 138 -3.24 -34.41 -2.03
N PHE A 139 -4.08 -35.20 -1.38
CA PHE A 139 -4.35 -35.09 0.06
C PHE A 139 -3.09 -35.24 0.90
N LEU A 140 -2.26 -36.25 0.64
CA LEU A 140 -0.98 -36.45 1.34
C LEU A 140 -0.04 -35.26 1.15
N ALA A 141 0.03 -34.69 -0.05
CA ALA A 141 0.84 -33.50 -0.30
C ALA A 141 0.31 -32.30 0.52
N ASP A 142 -1.01 -32.08 0.56
CA ASP A 142 -1.62 -31.02 1.37
C ASP A 142 -1.37 -31.22 2.87
N GLN A 143 -1.49 -32.44 3.38
CA GLN A 143 -1.21 -32.73 4.80
C GLN A 143 0.27 -32.60 5.14
N SER A 144 1.17 -32.98 4.22
CA SER A 144 2.61 -32.80 4.41
C SER A 144 2.98 -31.32 4.48
N ILE A 145 2.36 -30.48 3.64
CA ILE A 145 2.51 -29.02 3.72
C ILE A 145 1.93 -28.49 5.03
N ALA A 146 0.73 -28.91 5.42
CA ALA A 146 0.11 -28.50 6.68
C ALA A 146 0.99 -28.87 7.90
N TYR A 147 1.61 -30.05 7.88
CA TYR A 147 2.57 -30.46 8.90
C TYR A 147 3.80 -29.55 8.96
N VAL A 148 4.44 -29.29 7.82
CA VAL A 148 5.62 -28.40 7.75
C VAL A 148 5.28 -26.96 8.14
N LYS A 149 4.03 -26.52 7.96
CA LYS A 149 3.52 -25.23 8.44
C LYS A 149 3.18 -25.21 9.94
N GLY A 150 3.27 -26.34 10.64
CA GLY A 150 2.87 -26.47 12.05
C GLY A 150 1.34 -26.46 12.27
N GLU A 151 0.55 -26.63 11.22
CA GLU A 151 -0.92 -26.68 11.28
C GLU A 151 -1.44 -28.07 11.69
N LEU A 152 -0.57 -29.09 11.60
CA LEU A 152 -0.86 -30.48 11.96
C LEU A 152 0.18 -31.00 12.95
N SER A 153 -0.25 -31.68 14.01
CA SER A 153 0.67 -32.25 15.00
C SER A 153 1.40 -33.47 14.45
N VAL A 154 2.61 -33.74 14.97
CA VAL A 154 3.40 -34.93 14.61
C VAL A 154 2.58 -36.22 14.77
N SER A 155 1.90 -36.38 15.91
CA SER A 155 1.07 -37.57 16.16
C SER A 155 -0.09 -37.68 15.17
N GLY A 156 -0.78 -36.56 14.89
CA GLY A 156 -1.88 -36.53 13.94
C GLY A 156 -1.43 -36.86 12.52
N PHE A 157 -0.29 -36.34 12.09
CA PHE A 157 0.26 -36.63 10.77
C PHE A 157 0.74 -38.09 10.64
N VAL A 158 1.43 -38.60 11.66
CA VAL A 158 1.86 -40.01 11.71
C VAL A 158 0.66 -40.96 11.67
N ASP A 159 -0.42 -40.65 12.39
CA ASP A 159 -1.65 -41.44 12.35
C ASP A 159 -2.26 -41.47 10.93
N GLN A 160 -2.28 -40.35 10.22
CA GLN A 160 -2.75 -40.29 8.82
C GLN A 160 -1.86 -41.13 7.89
N LEU A 161 -0.53 -41.05 8.03
CA LEU A 161 0.40 -41.87 7.25
C LEU A 161 0.18 -43.36 7.51
N ASN A 162 0.03 -43.77 8.77
CA ASN A 162 -0.22 -45.15 9.16
C ASN A 162 -1.57 -45.68 8.64
N THR A 163 -2.61 -44.84 8.67
CA THR A 163 -3.93 -45.19 8.13
C THR A 163 -3.88 -45.40 6.62
N LEU A 164 -3.15 -44.54 5.89
CA LEU A 164 -3.03 -44.62 4.44
C LEU A 164 -2.01 -45.67 3.95
N GLN A 165 -1.04 -46.06 4.78
CA GLN A 165 -0.05 -47.10 4.44
C GLN A 165 -0.68 -48.48 4.24
N ARG A 166 -1.92 -48.69 4.68
CA ARG A 166 -2.72 -49.89 4.39
C ARG A 166 -2.99 -50.06 2.88
N LEU A 167 -2.94 -48.96 2.13
CA LEU A 167 -3.12 -48.94 0.68
C LEU A 167 -1.74 -49.10 0.00
N GLU A 168 -1.42 -50.30 -0.47
CA GLU A 168 -0.09 -50.65 -1.00
C GLU A 168 0.44 -49.68 -2.07
N LYS A 169 -0.44 -49.12 -2.91
CA LYS A 169 -0.08 -48.17 -3.96
C LYS A 169 0.34 -46.79 -3.45
N LEU A 170 0.00 -46.42 -2.22
CA LEU A 170 0.46 -45.18 -1.59
C LEU A 170 1.82 -45.35 -0.90
N CYS A 171 2.27 -46.57 -0.62
CA CYS A 171 3.55 -46.82 0.04
C CYS A 171 4.75 -46.13 -0.63
N PRO A 172 4.87 -46.06 -1.98
CA PRO A 172 5.96 -45.31 -2.62
C PRO A 172 5.93 -43.80 -2.38
N ILE A 173 4.76 -43.23 -2.04
CA ILE A 173 4.57 -41.81 -1.73
C ILE A 173 4.78 -41.56 -0.24
N ILE A 174 4.23 -42.44 0.60
CA ILE A 174 4.26 -42.34 2.06
C ILE A 174 5.66 -42.58 2.61
N LYS A 175 6.38 -43.58 2.11
CA LYS A 175 7.67 -44.00 2.66
C LYS A 175 8.72 -42.86 2.67
N PRO A 176 8.94 -42.12 1.57
CA PRO A 176 9.86 -40.97 1.59
C PRO A 176 9.46 -39.90 2.62
N ILE A 177 8.17 -39.62 2.76
CA ILE A 177 7.66 -38.63 3.72
C ILE A 177 7.94 -39.11 5.15
N ALA A 178 7.57 -40.35 5.45
CA ALA A 178 7.77 -40.97 6.77
C ALA A 178 9.25 -41.04 7.17
N ASP A 179 10.12 -41.41 6.23
CA ASP A 179 11.58 -41.50 6.44
C ASP A 179 12.19 -40.10 6.71
N SER A 180 11.58 -39.03 6.20
CA SER A 180 12.04 -37.63 6.34
C SER A 180 11.38 -36.83 7.48
N LEU A 181 10.59 -37.44 8.37
CA LEU A 181 9.80 -36.70 9.38
C LEU A 181 10.62 -35.78 10.29
N GLY A 182 11.83 -36.21 10.69
CA GLY A 182 12.72 -35.39 11.52
C GLY A 182 13.25 -34.16 10.79
N GLU A 183 13.66 -34.32 9.53
CA GLU A 183 14.13 -33.21 8.69
C GLU A 183 12.97 -32.24 8.36
N LEU A 184 11.75 -32.77 8.19
CA LEU A 184 10.54 -31.94 8.05
C LEU A 184 10.19 -31.17 9.33
N GLU A 185 10.47 -31.72 10.51
CA GLU A 185 10.29 -31.05 11.80
C GLU A 185 11.31 -29.92 11.97
N GLU A 186 12.58 -30.16 11.58
CA GLU A 186 13.63 -29.13 11.58
C GLU A 186 13.28 -27.94 10.67
N ALA A 187 12.67 -28.19 9.51
CA ALA A 187 12.26 -27.14 8.57
C ALA A 187 11.06 -26.28 9.05
N GLN A 188 10.34 -26.68 10.10
CA GLN A 188 9.14 -25.95 10.56
C GLN A 188 9.45 -24.54 11.07
N GLU A 189 10.62 -24.33 11.69
CA GLU A 189 10.99 -23.02 12.23
C GLU A 189 11.17 -21.98 11.11
N ASP A 190 11.90 -22.35 10.07
CA ASP A 190 12.14 -21.50 8.89
C ASP A 190 10.85 -21.27 8.10
N VAL A 191 9.99 -22.30 7.97
CA VAL A 191 8.66 -22.16 7.35
C VAL A 191 7.78 -21.19 8.15
N ALA A 192 7.79 -21.30 9.48
CA ALA A 192 7.06 -20.38 10.34
C ALA A 192 7.62 -18.95 10.28
N GLU A 193 8.92 -18.77 10.09
CA GLU A 193 9.52 -17.46 9.80
C GLU A 193 9.04 -16.91 8.44
N ALA A 194 9.06 -17.72 7.38
CA ALA A 194 8.59 -17.31 6.07
C ALA A 194 7.10 -16.89 6.09
N GLU A 195 6.23 -17.66 6.76
CA GLU A 195 4.82 -17.30 6.91
C GLU A 195 4.61 -16.02 7.74
N ARG A 196 5.42 -15.79 8.78
CA ARG A 196 5.41 -14.52 9.53
C ARG A 196 5.87 -13.35 8.67
N ALA A 197 6.89 -13.55 7.84
CA ALA A 197 7.38 -12.54 6.92
C ALA A 197 6.31 -12.18 5.87
N VAL A 198 5.64 -13.17 5.28
CA VAL A 198 4.50 -12.96 4.38
C VAL A 198 3.37 -12.21 5.07
N ALA A 199 2.98 -12.60 6.28
CA ALA A 199 1.93 -11.93 7.04
C ALA A 199 2.27 -10.48 7.39
N ALA A 200 3.56 -10.17 7.54
CA ALA A 200 4.07 -8.82 7.79
C ALA A 200 4.30 -7.99 6.50
N GLY A 201 4.11 -8.57 5.31
CA GLY A 201 4.45 -7.92 4.04
C GLY A 201 5.96 -7.75 3.83
N ASN A 202 6.80 -8.48 4.58
CA ASN A 202 8.25 -8.48 4.41
C ASN A 202 8.64 -9.49 3.33
N TRP A 203 8.44 -9.09 2.07
CA TRP A 203 8.65 -9.93 0.90
C TRP A 203 10.11 -10.36 0.74
N SER A 204 11.07 -9.46 0.93
CA SER A 204 12.49 -9.80 0.83
C SER A 204 12.87 -10.91 1.82
N LEU A 205 12.43 -10.83 3.09
CA LEU A 205 12.70 -11.87 4.07
C LEU A 205 12.05 -13.18 3.65
N ALA A 206 10.75 -13.17 3.34
CA ALA A 206 10.01 -14.37 2.93
C ALA A 206 10.69 -15.11 1.76
N PHE A 207 11.07 -14.38 0.71
CA PHE A 207 11.72 -14.97 -0.46
C PHE A 207 13.12 -15.50 -0.16
N SER A 208 13.90 -14.78 0.65
CA SER A 208 15.24 -15.24 1.06
C SER A 208 15.18 -16.50 1.93
N THR A 209 14.23 -16.60 2.86
CA THR A 209 14.01 -17.80 3.68
C THR A 209 13.59 -18.98 2.81
N TRP A 210 12.77 -18.75 1.79
CA TRP A 210 12.44 -19.78 0.80
C TRP A 210 13.62 -20.22 -0.06
N GLU A 211 14.54 -19.31 -0.41
CA GLU A 211 15.77 -19.71 -1.10
C GLU A 211 16.64 -20.60 -0.21
N GLN A 212 16.81 -20.24 1.07
CA GLN A 212 17.54 -21.04 2.05
C GLN A 212 16.94 -22.45 2.21
N LEU A 213 15.61 -22.55 2.33
CA LEU A 213 14.88 -23.82 2.39
C LEU A 213 15.07 -24.70 1.14
N LEU A 214 15.49 -24.11 0.02
CA LEU A 214 15.73 -24.81 -1.24
C LEU A 214 17.22 -25.10 -1.51
N GLU A 215 18.13 -24.69 -0.61
CA GLU A 215 19.56 -24.95 -0.76
C GLU A 215 19.89 -26.43 -0.56
N GLY A 216 20.89 -26.93 -1.31
CA GLY A 216 21.36 -28.32 -1.18
C GLY A 216 20.42 -29.34 -1.82
N GLU A 217 20.00 -30.35 -1.05
CA GLU A 217 19.07 -31.40 -1.47
C GLU A 217 17.73 -31.23 -0.73
N PRO A 218 16.85 -30.31 -1.16
CA PRO A 218 15.64 -29.99 -0.42
C PRO A 218 14.61 -31.12 -0.49
N LEU A 219 13.88 -31.30 0.62
CA LEU A 219 12.79 -32.26 0.71
C LEU A 219 11.67 -31.91 -0.27
N VAL A 220 11.11 -32.92 -0.95
CA VAL A 220 10.03 -32.74 -1.94
C VAL A 220 8.83 -31.98 -1.34
N THR A 221 8.51 -32.21 -0.06
CA THR A 221 7.45 -31.48 0.64
C THR A 221 7.78 -29.99 0.77
N VAL A 222 9.01 -29.66 1.15
CA VAL A 222 9.48 -28.27 1.28
C VAL A 222 9.47 -27.58 -0.09
N VAL A 223 9.95 -28.26 -1.13
CA VAL A 223 9.88 -27.74 -2.52
C VAL A 223 8.44 -27.40 -2.92
N LYS A 224 7.51 -28.34 -2.72
CA LYS A 224 6.08 -28.12 -3.05
C LYS A 224 5.46 -27.00 -2.23
N TYR A 225 5.80 -26.90 -0.95
CA TYR A 225 5.37 -25.79 -0.09
C TYR A 225 5.83 -24.45 -0.67
N VAL A 226 7.13 -24.32 -0.94
CA VAL A 226 7.74 -23.06 -1.44
C VAL A 226 7.16 -22.68 -2.80
N GLU A 227 7.09 -23.62 -3.76
CA GLU A 227 6.54 -23.36 -5.10
C GLU A 227 5.09 -22.88 -5.04
N ARG A 228 4.27 -23.57 -4.24
CA ARG A 228 2.86 -23.21 -4.05
C ARG A 228 2.75 -21.83 -3.41
N ARG A 229 3.52 -21.57 -2.35
CA ARG A 229 3.40 -20.32 -1.60
C ARG A 229 3.90 -19.12 -2.40
N ARG A 230 5.02 -19.26 -3.12
CA ARG A 230 5.50 -18.24 -4.07
C ARG A 230 4.41 -17.89 -5.07
N LYS A 231 3.81 -18.89 -5.73
CA LYS A 231 2.73 -18.68 -6.71
C LYS A 231 1.52 -17.95 -6.11
N GLU A 232 1.15 -18.26 -4.88
CA GLU A 232 -0.01 -17.66 -4.21
C GLU A 232 0.23 -16.18 -3.84
N VAL A 233 1.47 -15.77 -3.55
CA VAL A 233 1.77 -14.41 -3.08
C VAL A 233 2.43 -13.50 -4.12
N SER A 234 2.99 -14.03 -5.21
CA SER A 234 3.77 -13.25 -6.18
C SER A 234 3.02 -12.02 -6.71
N ALA A 235 1.72 -12.13 -6.98
CA ALA A 235 0.93 -11.01 -7.47
C ALA A 235 0.76 -9.90 -6.40
N THR A 236 0.59 -10.28 -5.14
CA THR A 236 0.51 -9.34 -4.02
C THR A 236 1.85 -8.67 -3.77
N ALA A 237 2.94 -9.46 -3.71
CA ALA A 237 4.29 -8.93 -3.55
C ALA A 237 4.66 -7.94 -4.66
N TYR A 238 4.31 -8.27 -5.92
CA TYR A 238 4.51 -7.36 -7.05
C TYR A 238 3.74 -6.04 -6.87
N ALA A 239 2.44 -6.12 -6.55
CA ALA A 239 1.60 -4.93 -6.36
C ALA A 239 2.13 -4.04 -5.22
N ASP A 240 2.54 -4.64 -4.11
CA ASP A 240 3.12 -3.93 -2.97
C ASP A 240 4.43 -3.23 -3.33
N TYR A 241 5.36 -3.91 -4.00
CA TYR A 241 6.60 -3.28 -4.46
C TYR A 241 6.33 -2.17 -5.47
N HIS A 242 5.46 -2.41 -6.45
CA HIS A 242 5.13 -1.44 -7.50
C HIS A 242 4.52 -0.17 -6.92
N GLU A 243 3.53 -0.29 -6.03
CA GLU A 243 2.92 0.87 -5.36
C GLU A 243 3.97 1.63 -4.52
N ASN A 244 4.71 0.94 -3.66
CA ASN A 244 5.66 1.61 -2.77
C ASN A 244 6.80 2.28 -3.54
N ILE A 245 7.36 1.62 -4.55
CA ILE A 245 8.44 2.17 -5.37
C ILE A 245 7.93 3.34 -6.21
N SER A 246 6.78 3.21 -6.87
CA SER A 246 6.23 4.28 -7.70
C SER A 246 5.95 5.55 -6.87
N GLN A 247 5.43 5.42 -5.65
CA GLN A 247 5.25 6.56 -4.73
C GLN A 247 6.59 7.14 -4.29
N CYS A 248 7.61 6.33 -4.05
CA CYS A 248 8.94 6.82 -3.70
C CYS A 248 9.54 7.63 -4.86
N VAL A 249 9.49 7.09 -6.09
CA VAL A 249 9.98 7.77 -7.31
C VAL A 249 9.21 9.07 -7.55
N LYS A 250 7.88 9.03 -7.46
CA LYS A 250 7.00 10.21 -7.65
C LYS A 250 7.37 11.38 -6.74
N TYR A 251 7.73 11.11 -5.49
CA TYR A 251 8.04 12.14 -4.50
C TYR A 251 9.55 12.35 -4.27
N GLY A 252 10.40 11.82 -5.16
CA GLY A 252 11.84 12.03 -5.12
C GLY A 252 12.57 11.32 -3.97
N ARG A 253 11.94 10.29 -3.37
CA ARG A 253 12.54 9.42 -2.35
C ARG A 253 13.44 8.36 -2.99
N PHE A 254 14.45 8.83 -3.72
CA PHE A 254 15.25 7.98 -4.61
C PHE A 254 16.15 6.99 -3.89
N HIS A 255 16.61 7.27 -2.67
CA HIS A 255 17.44 6.33 -1.92
C HIS A 255 16.59 5.18 -1.37
N THR A 256 15.43 5.51 -0.81
CA THR A 256 14.45 4.50 -0.36
C THR A 256 13.93 3.68 -1.55
N ALA A 257 13.57 4.32 -2.67
CA ALA A 257 13.16 3.63 -3.89
C ALA A 257 14.24 2.67 -4.39
N TYR A 258 15.50 3.11 -4.42
CA TYR A 258 16.62 2.29 -4.89
C TYR A 258 16.81 1.03 -4.04
N GLN A 259 16.68 1.12 -2.70
CA GLN A 259 16.75 -0.05 -1.82
C GLN A 259 15.63 -1.04 -2.11
N LEU A 260 14.38 -0.56 -2.20
CA LEU A 260 13.23 -1.39 -2.54
C LEU A 260 13.36 -2.02 -3.93
N LEU A 261 13.94 -1.31 -4.89
CA LEU A 261 14.20 -1.82 -6.24
C LEU A 261 15.23 -2.95 -6.23
N GLN A 262 16.28 -2.87 -5.41
CA GLN A 262 17.25 -3.96 -5.28
C GLN A 262 16.59 -5.25 -4.80
N GLU A 263 15.66 -5.15 -3.85
CA GLU A 263 14.87 -6.28 -3.40
C GLU A 263 13.91 -6.76 -4.50
N ALA A 264 13.08 -5.87 -5.04
CA ALA A 264 12.06 -6.19 -6.04
C ALA A 264 12.66 -6.84 -7.29
N MET A 265 13.82 -6.37 -7.76
CA MET A 265 14.50 -6.92 -8.94
C MET A 265 15.13 -8.30 -8.68
N ALA A 266 15.39 -8.68 -7.43
CA ALA A 266 15.78 -10.07 -7.14
C ALA A 266 14.61 -11.04 -7.36
N LEU A 267 13.37 -10.58 -7.13
CA LEU A 267 12.15 -11.37 -7.32
C LEU A 267 11.60 -11.26 -8.76
N PHE A 268 11.74 -10.09 -9.37
CA PHE A 268 11.16 -9.73 -10.67
C PHE A 268 12.22 -9.08 -11.58
N PRO A 269 13.27 -9.83 -11.98
CA PRO A 269 14.46 -9.26 -12.64
C PRO A 269 14.20 -8.68 -14.03
N ASP A 270 13.17 -9.16 -14.74
CA ASP A 270 12.86 -8.76 -16.10
C ASP A 270 11.77 -7.66 -16.20
N ASP A 271 11.31 -7.16 -15.04
CA ASP A 271 10.24 -6.16 -14.99
C ASP A 271 10.70 -4.81 -15.56
N GLN A 272 9.97 -4.30 -16.55
CA GLN A 272 10.37 -3.10 -17.28
C GLN A 272 10.22 -1.83 -16.45
N ASP A 273 9.20 -1.75 -15.59
CA ASP A 273 8.97 -0.58 -14.73
C ASP A 273 10.09 -0.50 -13.68
N PHE A 274 10.42 -1.64 -13.04
CA PHE A 274 11.51 -1.69 -12.06
C PHE A 274 12.87 -1.36 -12.69
N ILE A 275 13.18 -1.88 -13.88
CA ILE A 275 14.42 -1.52 -14.58
C ILE A 275 14.45 -0.01 -14.89
N ALA A 276 13.35 0.57 -15.35
CA ALA A 276 13.27 2.00 -15.66
C ALA A 276 13.48 2.88 -14.41
N TRP A 277 12.78 2.57 -13.32
CA TRP A 277 12.94 3.29 -12.05
C TRP A 277 14.31 3.09 -11.43
N TYR A 278 14.90 1.90 -11.53
CA TYR A 278 16.27 1.65 -11.07
C TYR A 278 17.28 2.57 -11.74
N ASN A 279 17.20 2.69 -13.07
CA ASN A 279 18.06 3.60 -13.81
C ASN A 279 17.85 5.06 -13.37
N GLN A 280 16.60 5.50 -13.23
CA GLN A 280 16.28 6.86 -12.76
C GLN A 280 16.82 7.13 -11.35
N CYS A 281 16.63 6.20 -10.41
CA CYS A 281 17.06 6.35 -9.02
C CYS A 281 18.58 6.27 -8.88
N SER A 282 19.26 5.50 -9.73
CA SER A 282 20.70 5.25 -9.63
C SER A 282 21.54 6.52 -9.71
N ASP A 283 21.12 7.52 -10.49
CA ASP A 283 21.80 8.82 -10.62
C ASP A 283 21.91 9.57 -9.29
N TYR A 284 20.97 9.34 -8.38
CA TYR A 284 20.90 10.01 -7.07
C TYR A 284 21.34 9.11 -5.92
N ALA A 285 20.96 7.83 -5.96
CA ALA A 285 21.16 6.89 -4.86
C ALA A 285 22.57 6.26 -4.82
N THR A 286 23.30 6.25 -5.93
CA THR A 286 24.68 5.74 -5.98
C THR A 286 25.72 6.76 -5.52
N ILE A 287 25.29 7.99 -5.23
CA ILE A 287 26.15 9.02 -4.66
C ILE A 287 26.67 8.52 -3.32
N LYS A 288 27.98 8.64 -3.12
CA LYS A 288 28.63 8.22 -1.88
C LYS A 288 28.05 8.98 -0.70
N LEU A 289 27.52 8.23 0.26
CA LEU A 289 26.98 8.78 1.50
C LEU A 289 28.07 8.91 2.56
N LYS A 290 27.96 9.98 3.35
CA LYS A 290 28.79 10.24 4.51
C LYS A 290 27.92 10.29 5.76
N SER A 291 28.38 9.61 6.80
CA SER A 291 27.79 9.70 8.13
C SER A 291 27.92 11.12 8.70
N TRP A 292 26.81 11.66 9.17
CA TRP A 292 26.69 12.96 9.85
C TRP A 292 26.25 12.74 11.29
N ASN A 293 27.18 12.98 12.22
CA ASN A 293 27.00 12.80 13.65
C ASN A 293 27.06 14.11 14.45
N ARG A 294 26.89 15.25 13.76
CA ARG A 294 27.02 16.61 14.32
C ARG A 294 25.65 17.28 14.33
N ALA A 295 25.57 18.44 14.98
CA ALA A 295 24.40 19.29 14.88
C ALA A 295 24.08 19.62 13.40
N ILE A 296 22.80 19.85 13.11
CA ILE A 296 22.28 20.18 11.78
C ILE A 296 21.89 21.66 11.80
N GLU A 297 22.07 22.36 10.68
CA GLU A 297 21.63 23.76 10.57
C GLU A 297 20.11 23.82 10.40
N HIS A 298 19.46 24.80 11.03
CA HIS A 298 18.02 25.03 10.87
C HIS A 298 17.78 26.49 10.51
N ILE A 299 16.98 26.74 9.47
CA ILE A 299 16.44 28.07 9.17
C ILE A 299 14.94 28.08 9.35
N ALA A 300 14.39 29.21 9.79
CA ALA A 300 12.96 29.37 10.03
C ALA A 300 12.42 30.59 9.29
N ILE A 301 11.30 30.39 8.59
CA ILE A 301 10.53 31.44 7.92
C ILE A 301 9.08 31.36 8.38
N ARG A 302 8.29 32.40 8.09
CA ARG A 302 6.83 32.37 8.20
C ARG A 302 6.20 32.06 6.85
N PRO A 303 4.88 31.80 6.78
CA PRO A 303 4.16 31.83 5.51
C PRO A 303 4.53 33.05 4.67
N LEU A 304 4.65 32.87 3.35
CA LEU A 304 5.21 33.85 2.44
C LEU A 304 4.23 34.98 2.15
N ILE A 305 4.76 36.18 1.91
CA ILE A 305 4.05 37.24 1.22
C ILE A 305 4.02 36.89 -0.27
N VAL A 306 2.84 36.51 -0.76
CA VAL A 306 2.59 36.20 -2.18
C VAL A 306 1.87 37.34 -2.89
N ASN A 307 1.34 38.30 -2.13
CA ASN A 307 0.81 39.56 -2.64
C ASN A 307 1.50 40.76 -1.95
N PRO A 308 2.66 41.21 -2.46
CA PRO A 308 3.37 42.36 -1.91
C PRO A 308 2.58 43.66 -1.94
N ALA A 309 1.74 43.86 -2.98
CA ALA A 309 0.92 45.06 -3.10
C ALA A 309 -0.08 45.18 -1.94
N ARG A 310 -0.67 44.06 -1.50
CA ARG A 310 -1.52 44.01 -0.30
C ARG A 310 -0.70 44.12 0.99
N ALA A 311 0.41 43.40 1.08
CA ALA A 311 1.23 43.39 2.30
C ALA A 311 1.85 44.76 2.63
N PHE A 312 2.08 45.62 1.63
CA PHE A 312 2.78 46.89 1.77
C PHE A 312 1.91 48.10 1.41
N ASP A 313 0.58 47.97 1.52
CA ASP A 313 -0.40 49.02 1.20
C ASP A 313 -0.46 50.19 2.23
N GLY A 314 0.31 50.09 3.32
CA GLY A 314 0.39 51.09 4.38
C GLY A 314 -0.67 50.93 5.47
N ASP A 315 -1.39 49.81 5.49
CA ASP A 315 -2.33 49.50 6.56
C ASP A 315 -1.66 49.25 7.93
N LYS A 316 -2.47 48.88 8.93
CA LYS A 316 -1.99 48.62 10.30
C LYS A 316 -1.20 47.30 10.43
N TYR A 317 -1.21 46.43 9.43
CA TYR A 317 -0.52 45.13 9.41
C TYR A 317 0.80 45.19 8.64
N ALA A 318 0.92 46.10 7.66
CA ALA A 318 2.04 46.21 6.73
C ALA A 318 3.41 46.23 7.41
N LYS A 319 3.58 47.03 8.47
CA LYS A 319 4.84 47.11 9.22
C LYS A 319 5.27 45.76 9.83
N ARG A 320 4.31 44.96 10.30
CA ARG A 320 4.60 43.63 10.87
C ARG A 320 4.86 42.60 9.78
N ALA A 321 4.14 42.66 8.66
CA ALA A 321 4.38 41.83 7.50
C ALA A 321 5.80 42.06 6.96
N ASP A 322 6.16 43.32 6.74
CA ASP A 322 7.49 43.70 6.25
C ASP A 322 8.62 43.25 7.18
N ALA A 323 8.49 43.46 8.49
CA ALA A 323 9.52 43.06 9.43
C ALA A 323 9.66 41.53 9.54
N LEU A 324 8.55 40.79 9.61
CA LEU A 324 8.56 39.40 10.05
C LEU A 324 8.51 38.40 8.90
N MET A 325 8.04 38.77 7.71
CA MET A 325 7.84 37.80 6.63
C MET A 325 8.79 38.07 5.48
N ILE A 326 8.94 37.06 4.62
CA ILE A 326 9.64 37.16 3.34
C ILE A 326 8.66 36.97 2.18
N THR A 327 8.98 37.55 1.04
CA THR A 327 8.21 37.41 -0.20
C THR A 327 8.50 36.08 -0.88
N ALA A 328 7.63 35.68 -1.82
CA ALA A 328 7.84 34.50 -2.66
C ALA A 328 9.18 34.56 -3.42
N ASP A 329 9.50 35.69 -4.05
CA ASP A 329 10.74 35.88 -4.81
C ASP A 329 11.99 35.81 -3.92
N GLU A 330 11.92 36.40 -2.72
CA GLU A 330 13.00 36.27 -1.72
C GLU A 330 13.23 34.83 -1.31
N PHE A 331 12.15 34.07 -1.10
CA PHE A 331 12.26 32.66 -0.75
C PHE A 331 12.90 31.85 -1.89
N GLN A 332 12.50 32.08 -3.13
CA GLN A 332 13.12 31.44 -4.29
C GLN A 332 14.62 31.75 -4.40
N SER A 333 15.01 33.03 -4.23
CA SER A 333 16.42 33.44 -4.20
C SER A 333 17.21 32.77 -3.06
N ILE A 334 16.57 32.58 -1.88
CA ILE A 334 17.17 31.83 -0.78
C ILE A 334 17.41 30.38 -1.18
N LEU A 335 16.44 29.69 -1.79
CA LEU A 335 16.58 28.29 -2.23
C LEU A 335 17.74 28.13 -3.23
N GLU A 336 17.81 28.99 -4.24
CA GLU A 336 18.90 29.00 -5.23
C GLU A 336 20.27 29.13 -4.57
N GLN A 337 20.40 30.06 -3.62
CA GLN A 337 21.67 30.28 -2.92
C GLN A 337 22.01 29.15 -1.95
N LEU A 338 21.02 28.55 -1.29
CA LEU A 338 21.24 27.38 -0.43
C LEU A 338 21.78 26.21 -1.25
N LEU A 339 21.17 25.94 -2.41
CA LEU A 339 21.64 24.92 -3.36
C LEU A 339 23.06 25.21 -3.84
N ALA A 340 23.32 26.44 -4.30
CA ALA A 340 24.65 26.87 -4.76
C ALA A 340 25.72 26.83 -3.67
N ASN A 341 25.31 26.93 -2.40
CA ASN A 341 26.17 26.81 -1.23
C ASN A 341 26.20 25.38 -0.67
N ASP A 342 25.89 24.35 -1.47
CA ASP A 342 25.97 22.92 -1.11
C ASP A 342 25.06 22.48 0.05
N TYR A 343 23.99 23.20 0.35
CA TYR A 343 22.99 22.71 1.30
C TYR A 343 22.10 21.64 0.66
N VAL A 344 21.65 20.70 1.49
CA VAL A 344 20.66 19.68 1.17
C VAL A 344 19.63 19.63 2.29
N LEU A 345 18.35 19.58 1.94
CA LEU A 345 17.27 19.41 2.89
C LEU A 345 17.29 18.01 3.48
N VAL A 346 17.09 17.93 4.79
CA VAL A 346 16.86 16.67 5.52
C VAL A 346 15.56 16.79 6.31
N ALA A 347 14.84 15.67 6.47
CA ALA A 347 13.58 15.66 7.22
C ALA A 347 13.80 16.09 8.67
N GLY A 348 12.84 16.84 9.22
CA GLY A 348 12.97 17.53 10.51
C GLY A 348 13.14 16.59 11.71
N ASP A 349 12.78 15.32 11.55
CA ASP A 349 12.89 14.26 12.56
C ASP A 349 13.92 13.17 12.21
N SER A 350 14.63 13.29 11.10
CA SER A 350 15.56 12.24 10.64
C SER A 350 16.70 11.94 11.62
N PHE A 351 17.02 12.87 12.52
CA PHE A 351 18.17 12.79 13.45
C PHE A 351 17.74 12.64 14.92
N VAL A 352 16.48 12.28 15.18
CA VAL A 352 15.95 12.05 16.54
C VAL A 352 15.16 10.74 16.63
N THR A 353 15.49 9.89 17.62
CA THR A 353 14.74 8.66 17.93
C THR A 353 13.41 8.97 18.63
N ASP A 354 12.54 7.99 18.75
CA ASP A 354 11.26 8.15 19.45
C ASP A 354 11.41 8.33 20.98
N GLU A 355 12.57 7.97 21.53
CA GLU A 355 12.97 8.28 22.91
C GLU A 355 13.61 9.67 23.04
N GLY A 356 13.73 10.44 21.95
CA GLY A 356 14.33 11.77 21.94
C GLY A 356 15.86 11.76 22.02
N LYS A 357 16.51 10.71 21.52
CA LYS A 357 17.98 10.64 21.43
C LYS A 357 18.43 11.06 20.05
N HIS A 358 19.62 11.66 19.97
CA HIS A 358 20.25 11.93 18.68
C HIS A 358 20.60 10.60 17.98
N GLN A 359 20.21 10.48 16.72
CA GLN A 359 20.64 9.40 15.84
C GLN A 359 21.44 9.97 14.66
N VAL A 360 22.45 9.21 14.26
CA VAL A 360 23.34 9.58 13.17
C VAL A 360 22.59 9.42 11.84
N ILE A 361 22.66 10.42 10.98
CA ILE A 361 22.09 10.36 9.63
C ILE A 361 23.18 10.21 8.58
N SER A 362 22.80 9.76 7.39
CA SER A 362 23.67 9.77 6.22
C SER A 362 23.27 10.92 5.30
N ILE A 363 24.24 11.56 4.67
CA ILE A 363 24.00 12.61 3.66
C ILE A 363 24.92 12.42 2.46
N PRO A 364 24.61 12.99 1.28
CA PRO A 364 25.50 12.95 0.14
C PRO A 364 26.84 13.62 0.46
N GLU A 365 27.95 13.00 0.03
CA GLU A 365 29.29 13.55 0.21
C GLU A 365 29.41 14.94 -0.45
N GLY A 366 29.98 15.91 0.27
CA GLY A 366 30.09 17.31 -0.17
C GLY A 366 28.92 18.20 0.23
N LYS A 367 27.75 17.65 0.59
CA LYS A 367 26.59 18.44 1.01
C LYS A 367 26.60 18.78 2.51
N LYS A 368 25.83 19.80 2.89
CA LYS A 368 25.57 20.25 4.26
C LYS A 368 24.08 20.08 4.59
N PRO A 369 23.70 19.35 5.65
CA PRO A 369 22.29 19.13 5.96
C PRO A 369 21.66 20.40 6.52
N LEU A 370 20.43 20.67 6.11
CA LEU A 370 19.61 21.80 6.52
C LEU A 370 18.18 21.35 6.80
N VAL A 371 17.62 21.77 7.93
CA VAL A 371 16.18 21.71 8.19
C VAL A 371 15.59 23.08 7.89
N LEU A 372 14.72 23.14 6.88
CA LEU A 372 13.89 24.32 6.62
C LEU A 372 12.62 24.22 7.48
N VAL A 373 12.33 25.24 8.27
CA VAL A 373 11.15 25.31 9.12
C VAL A 373 10.24 26.44 8.64
N VAL A 374 8.96 26.14 8.43
CA VAL A 374 7.92 27.17 8.32
C VAL A 374 7.22 27.24 9.67
N GLU A 375 7.52 28.28 10.42
CA GLU A 375 6.99 28.47 11.77
C GLU A 375 5.77 29.37 11.82
N SER A 376 4.96 29.22 12.89
CA SER A 376 3.64 29.84 12.97
C SER A 376 2.85 29.58 11.68
N PHE A 377 2.92 28.33 11.19
CA PHE A 377 2.29 27.91 9.95
C PHE A 377 0.78 27.84 10.17
N SER A 378 0.12 28.93 9.81
CA SER A 378 -1.33 29.07 9.85
C SER A 378 -1.75 30.04 8.75
N TYR A 379 -2.89 29.79 8.15
CA TYR A 379 -3.58 30.76 7.31
C TYR A 379 -4.81 31.26 8.06
N SER A 380 -5.09 32.55 7.96
CA SER A 380 -6.18 33.20 8.69
C SER A 380 -6.57 34.51 7.98
N PRO A 381 -7.73 35.11 8.31
CA PRO A 381 -8.14 36.38 7.71
C PRO A 381 -7.09 37.49 7.88
N LEU A 382 -6.47 37.61 9.06
CA LEU A 382 -5.41 38.61 9.27
C LEU A 382 -4.11 38.29 8.52
N ARG A 383 -3.79 37.00 8.34
CA ARG A 383 -2.63 36.58 7.54
C ARG A 383 -2.82 36.91 6.06
N ALA A 384 -4.01 36.67 5.52
CA ALA A 384 -4.36 37.05 4.16
C ALA A 384 -4.26 38.58 3.95
N GLU A 385 -4.66 39.37 4.95
CA GLU A 385 -4.45 40.83 4.92
C GLU A 385 -2.96 41.22 4.91
N SER A 386 -2.10 40.41 5.53
CA SER A 386 -0.64 40.57 5.46
C SER A 386 -0.03 40.06 4.14
N GLY A 387 -0.85 39.80 3.12
CA GLY A 387 -0.44 39.38 1.78
C GLY A 387 -0.05 37.91 1.63
N THR A 388 -0.42 37.03 2.56
CA THR A 388 -0.29 35.56 2.37
C THR A 388 -1.42 35.00 1.51
N ALA A 389 -1.31 33.73 1.12
CA ALA A 389 -2.49 32.95 0.76
C ALA A 389 -3.53 32.91 1.90
N GLU A 390 -4.78 32.64 1.55
CA GLU A 390 -5.92 32.54 2.46
C GLU A 390 -6.02 31.16 3.12
N CYS A 391 -5.70 30.13 2.37
CA CYS A 391 -5.70 28.73 2.78
C CYS A 391 -4.89 27.88 1.79
N LEU A 392 -4.73 26.60 2.12
CA LEU A 392 -4.33 25.57 1.17
C LEU A 392 -5.54 24.75 0.74
N GLU A 393 -5.56 24.33 -0.53
CA GLU A 393 -6.56 23.44 -1.10
C GLU A 393 -5.87 22.35 -1.93
N MET A 394 -6.60 21.27 -2.19
CA MET A 394 -6.20 20.27 -3.18
C MET A 394 -6.61 20.75 -4.57
N SER A 395 -5.66 20.78 -5.51
CA SER A 395 -5.94 21.02 -6.92
C SER A 395 -6.65 19.82 -7.56
N ALA A 396 -7.17 20.00 -8.77
CA ALA A 396 -7.72 18.89 -9.56
C ALA A 396 -6.67 17.84 -9.95
N SER A 397 -5.37 18.20 -9.99
CA SER A 397 -4.24 17.30 -10.19
C SER A 397 -3.82 16.55 -8.92
N GLY A 398 -4.41 16.86 -7.76
CA GLY A 398 -4.07 16.25 -6.48
C GLY A 398 -2.79 16.81 -5.85
N GLU A 399 -2.52 18.10 -6.09
CA GLU A 399 -1.41 18.86 -5.50
C GLU A 399 -1.92 19.85 -4.46
N VAL A 400 -1.11 20.17 -3.46
CA VAL A 400 -1.45 21.16 -2.42
C VAL A 400 -1.08 22.55 -2.93
N VAL A 401 -2.08 23.40 -3.14
CA VAL A 401 -1.91 24.74 -3.72
C VAL A 401 -2.42 25.83 -2.79
N GLY A 402 -1.81 27.02 -2.86
CA GLY A 402 -2.27 28.19 -2.11
C GLY A 402 -3.47 28.84 -2.79
N VAL A 403 -4.44 29.31 -2.00
CA VAL A 403 -5.55 30.11 -2.53
C VAL A 403 -5.30 31.58 -2.25
N VAL A 404 -5.41 32.41 -3.28
CA VAL A 404 -5.24 33.86 -3.17
C VAL A 404 -6.46 34.54 -3.78
N SER A 405 -6.95 35.62 -3.18
CA SER A 405 -7.99 36.44 -3.80
C SER A 405 -7.38 37.57 -4.62
N ASP A 406 -7.96 37.79 -5.80
CA ASP A 406 -7.66 38.95 -6.63
C ASP A 406 -8.01 40.24 -5.86
N PRO A 407 -7.08 41.21 -5.76
CA PRO A 407 -7.31 42.44 -4.99
C PRO A 407 -8.42 43.34 -5.53
N GLU A 408 -8.71 43.28 -6.84
CA GLU A 408 -9.66 44.18 -7.49
C GLU A 408 -11.06 43.54 -7.60
N SER A 409 -11.12 42.28 -8.05
CA SER A 409 -12.37 41.56 -8.28
C SER A 409 -12.85 40.76 -7.07
N GLY A 410 -11.94 40.43 -6.14
CA GLY A 410 -12.21 39.51 -5.03
C GLY A 410 -12.35 38.05 -5.46
N GLU A 411 -12.04 37.71 -6.70
CA GLU A 411 -12.09 36.34 -7.22
C GLU A 411 -10.99 35.47 -6.60
N ARG A 412 -11.36 34.28 -6.11
CA ARG A 412 -10.40 33.32 -5.54
C ARG A 412 -9.73 32.53 -6.65
N GLN A 413 -8.41 32.48 -6.63
CA GLN A 413 -7.57 31.76 -7.57
C GLN A 413 -6.68 30.74 -6.85
N LEU A 414 -6.54 29.56 -7.46
CA LEU A 414 -5.54 28.58 -7.06
C LEU A 414 -4.20 28.97 -7.68
N LEU A 415 -3.18 29.16 -6.85
CA LEU A 415 -1.84 29.53 -7.28
C LEU A 415 -0.82 28.53 -6.73
N GLU A 416 -0.15 27.81 -7.63
CA GLU A 416 0.91 26.85 -7.26
C GLU A 416 2.05 27.56 -6.52
N SER A 417 2.52 28.71 -7.03
CA SER A 417 3.48 29.58 -6.33
C SER A 417 2.89 30.38 -5.17
N GLY A 418 1.62 30.12 -4.80
CA GLY A 418 0.89 30.85 -3.76
C GLY A 418 1.25 30.47 -2.33
N SER A 419 2.22 29.56 -2.12
CA SER A 419 2.67 29.20 -0.78
C SER A 419 4.09 28.65 -0.78
N VAL A 420 4.67 28.46 0.42
CA VAL A 420 5.94 27.72 0.58
C VAL A 420 5.85 26.34 -0.05
N VAL A 421 4.69 25.68 0.06
CA VAL A 421 4.52 24.29 -0.35
C VAL A 421 4.74 24.14 -1.85
N GLY A 422 4.02 24.91 -2.66
CA GLY A 422 4.14 24.78 -4.12
C GLY A 422 5.48 25.27 -4.65
N ILE A 423 6.03 26.37 -4.13
CA ILE A 423 7.37 26.85 -4.53
C ILE A 423 8.44 25.80 -4.21
N LEU A 424 8.40 25.22 -3.00
CA LEU A 424 9.40 24.23 -2.60
C LEU A 424 9.25 22.90 -3.34
N ASN A 425 8.01 22.48 -3.64
CA ASN A 425 7.75 21.30 -4.45
C ASN A 425 8.33 21.46 -5.87
N ALA A 426 8.02 22.58 -6.53
CA ALA A 426 8.56 22.88 -7.86
C ALA A 426 10.09 22.93 -7.83
N PHE A 427 10.69 23.63 -6.86
CA PHE A 427 12.14 23.74 -6.74
C PHE A 427 12.82 22.38 -6.55
N CYS A 428 12.28 21.51 -5.69
CA CYS A 428 12.87 20.18 -5.48
C CYS A 428 12.62 19.21 -6.65
N GLN A 429 11.57 19.43 -7.44
CA GLN A 429 11.35 18.68 -8.68
C GLN A 429 12.38 19.08 -9.75
N GLU A 430 12.70 20.36 -9.85
CA GLU A 430 13.74 20.88 -10.75
C GLU A 430 15.17 20.55 -10.27
N HIS A 431 15.37 20.52 -8.95
CA HIS A 431 16.66 20.25 -8.30
C HIS A 431 16.56 19.11 -7.28
N PRO A 432 16.43 17.84 -7.70
CA PRO A 432 16.25 16.74 -6.77
C PRO A 432 17.44 16.51 -5.83
N GLU A 433 18.64 16.94 -6.23
CA GLU A 433 19.84 16.91 -5.38
C GLU A 433 19.79 17.87 -4.18
N PHE A 434 18.84 18.81 -4.16
CA PHE A 434 18.58 19.69 -3.03
C PHE A 434 17.77 19.01 -1.91
N SER A 435 17.09 17.89 -2.23
CA SER A 435 16.12 17.22 -1.35
C SER A 435 16.61 15.82 -1.01
N PHE A 436 17.22 15.62 0.16
CA PHE A 436 17.71 14.29 0.52
C PHE A 436 16.55 13.33 0.77
N ASP A 437 16.46 12.33 -0.10
CA ASP A 437 15.43 11.28 -0.07
C ASP A 437 14.01 11.85 0.07
N GLY A 438 13.68 12.83 -0.76
CA GLY A 438 12.36 13.47 -0.81
C GLY A 438 12.09 14.53 0.27
N ALA A 439 13.00 14.75 1.23
CA ALA A 439 12.79 15.69 2.33
C ALA A 439 12.40 17.11 1.90
N LYS A 440 11.37 17.66 2.56
CA LYS A 440 10.88 19.04 2.41
C LYS A 440 10.94 19.78 3.75
N ALA A 441 10.21 20.89 3.86
CA ALA A 441 10.18 21.70 5.07
C ALA A 441 9.46 21.00 6.23
N THR A 442 9.81 21.40 7.44
CA THR A 442 9.04 21.15 8.65
C THR A 442 7.99 22.26 8.83
N LEU A 443 6.72 21.89 8.90
CA LEU A 443 5.59 22.82 9.04
C LEU A 443 5.17 22.87 10.51
N ALA A 444 5.55 23.93 11.24
CA ALA A 444 5.21 24.11 12.65
C ALA A 444 3.87 24.84 12.79
N LEU A 445 2.82 24.06 13.03
CA LEU A 445 1.42 24.48 12.94
C LEU A 445 0.93 25.20 14.19
N THR A 446 0.14 26.26 13.98
CA THR A 446 -0.71 26.87 15.01
C THR A 446 -2.16 26.62 14.65
N ALA A 447 -2.93 26.00 15.55
CA ALA A 447 -4.22 25.38 15.20
C ALA A 447 -5.46 26.19 15.62
N ASN A 448 -5.33 27.15 16.53
CA ASN A 448 -6.49 27.83 17.11
C ASN A 448 -7.33 28.68 16.14
N ARG A 449 -6.85 28.92 14.93
CA ARG A 449 -7.55 29.65 13.84
C ARG A 449 -7.75 28.75 12.63
N GLY A 450 -7.94 27.47 12.86
CA GLY A 450 -7.99 26.48 11.81
C GLY A 450 -6.62 25.93 11.44
N ILE A 451 -6.64 24.86 10.66
CA ILE A 451 -5.43 24.18 10.15
C ILE A 451 -5.46 24.31 8.62
N PHE A 452 -4.34 24.70 8.02
CA PHE A 452 -4.23 25.00 6.59
C PHE A 452 -5.25 26.03 6.06
N GLY A 453 -5.82 26.86 6.94
CA GLY A 453 -6.84 27.87 6.60
C GLY A 453 -8.29 27.38 6.68
N HIS A 454 -8.53 26.23 7.34
CA HIS A 454 -9.87 25.66 7.50
C HIS A 454 -10.26 25.56 8.98
N PRO A 455 -11.31 26.27 9.44
CA PRO A 455 -11.89 26.05 10.77
C PRO A 455 -12.46 24.64 10.88
N TYR A 456 -12.14 23.93 11.96
CA TYR A 456 -12.44 22.50 12.12
C TYR A 456 -13.20 22.16 13.42
N SER A 457 -13.35 23.15 14.28
CA SER A 457 -14.10 23.09 15.54
C SER A 457 -14.77 24.45 15.82
N THR A 458 -15.78 24.47 16.69
CA THR A 458 -16.42 25.72 17.14
C THR A 458 -15.40 26.71 17.69
N ALA A 459 -14.44 26.26 18.51
CA ALA A 459 -13.40 27.13 19.07
C ALA A 459 -12.51 27.76 17.98
N SER A 460 -12.11 26.97 16.98
CA SER A 460 -11.32 27.50 15.85
C SER A 460 -12.11 28.50 14.99
N LEU A 461 -13.42 28.25 14.81
CA LEU A 461 -14.32 29.14 14.07
C LEU A 461 -14.58 30.45 14.82
N ASP A 462 -14.73 30.41 16.13
CA ASP A 462 -14.89 31.61 16.96
C ASP A 462 -13.66 32.51 16.86
N ASN A 463 -12.46 31.94 16.95
CA ASN A 463 -11.21 32.67 16.76
C ASN A 463 -11.07 33.23 15.33
N TRP A 464 -11.48 32.46 14.32
CA TRP A 464 -11.53 32.92 12.92
C TRP A 464 -12.46 34.13 12.77
N ASN A 465 -13.66 34.05 13.35
CA ASN A 465 -14.65 35.11 13.31
C ASN A 465 -14.24 36.35 14.11
N ALA A 466 -13.47 36.18 15.20
CA ALA A 466 -12.87 37.30 15.90
C ALA A 466 -11.91 38.10 15.00
N GLU A 467 -11.14 37.42 14.16
CA GLU A 467 -10.28 38.08 13.16
C GLU A 467 -11.08 38.75 12.05
N ARG A 468 -12.10 38.08 11.52
CA ARG A 468 -13.02 38.67 10.52
C ARG A 468 -13.64 39.97 11.03
N LYS A 469 -14.07 39.99 12.30
CA LYS A 469 -14.62 41.19 12.95
C LYS A 469 -13.61 42.33 13.03
N LEU A 470 -12.33 42.06 13.27
CA LEU A 470 -11.27 43.09 13.28
C LEU A 470 -11.00 43.71 11.91
N LEU A 471 -11.38 43.01 10.84
CA LEU A 471 -11.36 43.46 9.45
C LEU A 471 -12.70 44.05 8.98
N GLY A 472 -13.72 44.09 9.84
CA GLY A 472 -15.06 44.53 9.46
C GLY A 472 -15.80 43.57 8.53
N LEU A 473 -15.39 42.31 8.47
CA LEU A 473 -16.02 41.28 7.65
C LEU A 473 -17.12 40.57 8.44
N GLU A 474 -18.19 40.19 7.74
CA GLU A 474 -19.27 39.38 8.31
C GLU A 474 -18.76 38.03 8.84
N PRO A 475 -19.27 37.53 9.97
CA PRO A 475 -18.83 36.25 10.52
C PRO A 475 -19.15 35.09 9.56
N LEU A 476 -18.26 34.13 9.49
CA LEU A 476 -18.48 32.87 8.81
C LEU A 476 -19.39 31.99 9.66
N LEU A 477 -20.46 31.48 9.07
CA LEU A 477 -21.41 30.57 9.70
C LEU A 477 -21.22 29.18 9.10
N LEU A 478 -20.60 28.27 9.85
CA LEU A 478 -20.43 26.87 9.45
C LEU A 478 -21.29 25.97 10.33
N SER A 479 -22.04 25.08 9.70
CA SER A 479 -22.70 23.95 10.34
C SER A 479 -21.68 22.93 10.87
N GLN A 480 -22.14 22.00 11.70
CA GLN A 480 -21.30 20.90 12.18
C GLN A 480 -20.83 19.99 11.03
N ASP A 481 -21.68 19.79 10.02
CA ASP A 481 -21.33 19.00 8.84
C ASP A 481 -20.22 19.68 8.01
N GLU A 482 -20.24 21.01 7.87
CA GLU A 482 -19.19 21.76 7.20
C GLU A 482 -17.87 21.75 7.99
N LEU A 483 -17.92 21.81 9.32
CA LEU A 483 -16.73 21.63 10.17
C LEU A 483 -16.16 20.21 10.02
N ALA A 484 -17.01 19.18 9.98
CA ALA A 484 -16.59 17.81 9.73
C ALA A 484 -15.97 17.63 8.33
N ALA A 485 -16.52 18.28 7.31
CA ALA A 485 -15.93 18.31 5.97
C ALA A 485 -14.55 18.97 5.97
N ASN A 486 -14.38 20.07 6.72
CA ASN A 486 -13.07 20.70 6.90
C ASN A 486 -12.07 19.76 7.61
N GLN A 487 -12.50 18.96 8.58
CA GLN A 487 -11.64 17.96 9.21
C GLN A 487 -11.16 16.89 8.22
N VAL A 488 -12.03 16.42 7.32
CA VAL A 488 -11.65 15.48 6.25
C VAL A 488 -10.60 16.13 5.33
N LYS A 489 -10.86 17.34 4.85
CA LYS A 489 -9.93 18.10 4.02
C LYS A 489 -8.57 18.30 4.68
N ILE A 490 -8.55 18.64 5.98
CA ILE A 490 -7.30 18.79 6.75
C ILE A 490 -6.51 17.48 6.77
N ARG A 491 -7.18 16.34 6.97
CA ARG A 491 -6.52 15.02 6.95
C ARG A 491 -5.93 14.71 5.58
N GLU A 492 -6.66 15.00 4.50
CA GLU A 492 -6.20 14.79 3.12
C GLU A 492 -4.96 15.64 2.80
N ILE A 493 -5.00 16.95 3.10
CA ILE A 493 -3.85 17.84 2.91
C ILE A 493 -2.66 17.38 3.77
N ALA A 494 -2.89 17.01 5.03
CA ALA A 494 -1.83 16.53 5.91
C ALA A 494 -1.20 15.22 5.43
N GLY A 495 -2.02 14.28 4.93
CA GLY A 495 -1.55 13.04 4.32
C GLY A 495 -0.68 13.32 3.10
N LYS A 496 -1.20 14.13 2.18
CA LYS A 496 -0.49 14.52 0.96
C LYS A 496 0.85 15.21 1.25
N LEU A 497 0.89 16.12 2.20
CA LEU A 497 2.13 16.79 2.61
C LEU A 497 3.17 15.79 3.15
N ARG A 498 2.75 14.76 3.91
CA ARG A 498 3.68 13.71 4.35
C ARG A 498 4.21 12.88 3.21
N ASP A 499 3.35 12.51 2.27
CA ASP A 499 3.74 11.73 1.09
C ASP A 499 4.77 12.49 0.26
N GLU A 500 4.63 13.81 0.15
CA GLU A 500 5.58 14.72 -0.53
C GLU A 500 6.87 15.00 0.26
N GLY A 501 6.99 14.51 1.50
CA GLY A 501 8.20 14.62 2.32
C GLY A 501 8.23 15.78 3.32
N TYR A 502 7.09 16.43 3.60
CA TYR A 502 6.99 17.43 4.67
C TYR A 502 6.87 16.78 6.04
N THR A 503 7.55 17.36 7.02
CA THR A 503 7.41 16.97 8.44
C THR A 503 6.41 17.89 9.12
N LEU A 504 5.42 17.35 9.85
CA LEU A 504 4.50 18.19 10.63
C LEU A 504 5.01 18.37 12.07
N ALA A 505 4.93 19.59 12.57
CA ALA A 505 5.40 19.96 13.91
C ALA A 505 4.39 20.85 14.63
N SER A 506 4.53 20.97 15.95
CA SER A 506 3.72 21.86 16.77
C SER A 506 4.39 23.23 16.93
N TYR A 507 3.60 24.28 16.75
CA TYR A 507 3.86 25.63 17.24
C TYR A 507 2.80 26.01 18.29
N THR A 508 2.39 25.00 19.07
CA THR A 508 1.27 25.00 20.04
C THR A 508 -0.12 25.15 19.42
N TRP A 509 -1.18 24.93 20.21
CA TRP A 509 -2.56 25.16 19.74
C TRP A 509 -2.78 26.65 19.50
N GLY A 510 -2.49 27.50 20.49
CA GLY A 510 -2.73 28.95 20.45
C GLY A 510 -1.58 29.81 19.94
N GLY A 511 -0.39 29.24 19.72
CA GLY A 511 0.83 29.99 19.45
C GLY A 511 1.38 30.69 20.72
N ILE A 512 1.18 30.10 21.89
CA ILE A 512 1.51 30.74 23.17
C ILE A 512 3.01 30.65 23.50
N ASN A 513 3.56 31.69 24.09
CA ASN A 513 4.94 31.68 24.55
C ASN A 513 5.09 30.85 25.84
N ILE A 514 5.81 29.72 25.74
CA ILE A 514 5.99 28.78 26.86
C ILE A 514 6.79 29.39 28.02
N ARG A 515 7.76 30.26 27.73
CA ARG A 515 8.59 30.88 28.76
C ARG A 515 7.80 31.86 29.62
N THR A 516 6.92 32.66 29.02
CA THR A 516 6.23 33.76 29.70
C THR A 516 4.85 33.40 30.24
N ASN A 517 4.19 32.38 29.67
CA ASN A 517 2.90 31.93 30.19
C ASN A 517 3.04 31.12 31.49
N ASN A 518 1.97 31.09 32.27
CA ASN A 518 1.91 30.27 33.48
C ASN A 518 1.69 28.79 33.12
N VAL A 519 2.00 27.90 34.06
CA VAL A 519 1.96 26.44 33.86
C VAL A 519 0.56 25.93 33.49
N ASP A 520 -0.50 26.48 34.09
CA ASP A 520 -1.87 26.06 33.81
C ASP A 520 -2.30 26.42 32.38
N ALA A 521 -1.91 27.60 31.90
CA ALA A 521 -2.15 28.02 30.52
C ALA A 521 -1.39 27.13 29.53
N ILE A 522 -0.15 26.75 29.83
CA ILE A 522 0.63 25.81 29.02
C ILE A 522 -0.05 24.44 28.99
N ALA A 523 -0.44 23.91 30.15
CA ALA A 523 -1.13 22.63 30.24
C ALA A 523 -2.47 22.63 29.49
N SER A 524 -3.22 23.74 29.56
CA SER A 524 -4.47 23.89 28.81
C SER A 524 -4.25 23.92 27.30
N ASP A 525 -3.23 24.63 26.82
CA ASP A 525 -2.91 24.70 25.40
C ASP A 525 -2.46 23.34 24.85
N LEU A 526 -1.62 22.61 25.61
CA LEU A 526 -1.22 21.24 25.29
C LEU A 526 -2.40 20.27 25.28
N LYS A 527 -3.35 20.44 26.20
CA LYS A 527 -4.59 19.66 26.22
C LYS A 527 -5.41 19.93 24.96
N SER A 528 -5.61 21.19 24.58
CA SER A 528 -6.30 21.55 23.34
C SER A 528 -5.60 20.98 22.11
N TRP A 529 -4.27 21.04 22.04
CA TRP A 529 -3.52 20.39 20.96
C TRP A 529 -3.85 18.89 20.86
N ARG A 530 -3.77 18.16 21.97
CA ARG A 530 -4.01 16.72 22.00
C ARG A 530 -5.46 16.37 21.64
N GLU A 531 -6.44 17.13 22.11
CA GLU A 531 -7.86 16.82 21.91
C GLU A 531 -8.38 17.27 20.54
N ASP A 532 -7.87 18.38 20.02
CA ASP A 532 -8.39 19.01 18.80
C ASP A 532 -7.55 18.70 17.55
N VAL A 533 -6.23 18.55 17.70
CA VAL A 533 -5.28 18.52 16.57
C VAL A 533 -4.77 17.11 16.29
N GLU A 534 -4.39 16.34 17.30
CA GLU A 534 -3.90 14.97 17.11
C GLU A 534 -4.91 14.04 16.43
N PRO A 535 -6.24 14.14 16.62
CA PRO A 535 -7.20 13.33 15.85
C PRO A 535 -7.27 13.68 14.34
N LEU A 536 -6.72 14.84 13.95
CA LEU A 536 -6.67 15.29 12.57
C LEU A 536 -5.31 15.01 11.93
N LEU A 537 -4.23 15.20 12.69
CA LEU A 537 -2.87 15.10 12.18
C LEU A 537 -2.15 13.83 12.63
N GLY A 538 -2.67 13.05 13.57
CA GLY A 538 -1.91 12.00 14.23
C GLY A 538 -0.84 12.55 15.19
N PRO A 539 -0.01 11.67 15.78
CA PRO A 539 0.97 12.05 16.77
C PRO A 539 2.08 12.93 16.18
N ILE A 540 2.46 13.99 16.90
CA ILE A 540 3.51 14.93 16.49
C ILE A 540 4.59 14.99 17.58
N LYS A 541 5.84 14.67 17.21
CA LYS A 541 6.98 14.63 18.14
C LYS A 541 7.88 15.87 18.12
N ILE A 542 7.69 16.78 17.17
CA ILE A 542 8.49 18.00 17.05
C ILE A 542 7.71 19.20 17.60
N PHE A 543 8.37 20.00 18.42
CA PHE A 543 7.85 21.22 19.00
C PHE A 543 8.78 22.39 18.72
N HIS A 544 8.28 23.43 18.07
CA HIS A 544 8.99 24.69 17.91
C HIS A 544 8.42 25.71 18.89
N TYR A 545 9.29 26.28 19.73
CA TYR A 545 8.88 27.29 20.72
C TYR A 545 8.34 28.53 20.02
N PRO A 546 7.11 28.99 20.32
CA PRO A 546 6.65 30.26 19.85
C PRO A 546 7.53 31.41 20.30
N HIS A 547 7.88 32.28 19.35
CA HIS A 547 8.84 33.38 19.53
C HIS A 547 10.27 32.91 19.83
N GLY A 548 10.57 31.61 19.69
CA GLY A 548 11.87 31.01 19.91
C GLY A 548 12.34 30.96 21.37
N ASP A 549 11.48 31.35 22.31
CA ASP A 549 11.80 31.45 23.72
C ASP A 549 11.81 30.07 24.40
N HIS A 550 12.94 29.38 24.28
CA HIS A 550 13.14 28.06 24.85
C HIS A 550 13.20 28.08 26.39
N VAL A 551 12.89 26.94 26.99
CA VAL A 551 12.82 26.75 28.45
C VAL A 551 13.80 25.69 28.94
N PHE A 552 14.95 25.58 28.27
CA PHE A 552 15.96 24.54 28.48
C PHE A 552 16.39 24.37 29.95
N SER A 553 16.46 25.46 30.73
CA SER A 553 16.82 25.43 32.16
C SER A 553 15.63 25.25 33.12
N ASP A 554 14.39 25.34 32.63
CA ASP A 554 13.18 25.21 33.44
C ASP A 554 12.63 23.79 33.34
N ARG A 555 12.98 22.97 34.34
CA ARG A 555 12.61 21.55 34.38
C ARG A 555 11.10 21.33 34.41
N THR A 556 10.33 22.22 35.04
CA THR A 556 8.87 22.07 35.15
C THR A 556 8.23 22.25 33.79
N ARG A 557 8.55 23.35 33.09
CA ARG A 557 8.01 23.61 31.76
C ARG A 557 8.50 22.60 30.73
N LEU A 558 9.76 22.17 30.84
CA LEU A 558 10.33 21.15 29.98
C LEU A 558 9.60 19.80 30.14
N SER A 559 9.30 19.39 31.39
CA SER A 559 8.54 18.17 31.67
C SER A 559 7.17 18.19 31.00
N LEU A 560 6.44 19.31 31.08
CA LEU A 560 5.12 19.44 30.43
C LEU A 560 5.18 19.12 28.93
N LEU A 561 6.22 19.59 28.23
CA LEU A 561 6.38 19.33 26.80
C LEU A 561 6.76 17.88 26.52
N THR A 562 7.70 17.31 27.28
CA THR A 562 8.13 15.93 27.07
C THR A 562 7.07 14.91 27.46
N ASP A 563 6.30 15.19 28.51
CA ASP A 563 5.18 14.37 28.99
C ASP A 563 3.99 14.44 28.02
N ALA A 564 3.85 15.55 27.28
CA ALA A 564 2.93 15.67 26.16
C ALA A 564 3.38 14.92 24.89
N GLY A 565 4.54 14.25 24.91
CA GLY A 565 5.00 13.41 23.80
C GLY A 565 6.03 14.04 22.87
N PHE A 566 6.40 15.31 23.07
CA PHE A 566 7.42 15.96 22.24
C PHE A 566 8.82 15.42 22.57
N ARG A 567 9.61 15.21 21.51
CA ARG A 567 10.97 14.63 21.54
C ARG A 567 12.02 15.52 20.90
N LEU A 568 11.64 16.38 19.96
CA LEU A 568 12.52 17.41 19.41
C LEU A 568 11.97 18.79 19.76
N LEU A 569 12.73 19.57 20.53
CA LEU A 569 12.34 20.90 20.98
C LEU A 569 13.25 21.93 20.32
N SER A 570 12.67 22.95 19.67
CA SER A 570 13.45 23.85 18.80
C SER A 570 13.18 25.33 19.08
N GLY A 571 14.20 26.02 19.59
CA GLY A 571 14.19 27.45 19.94
C GLY A 571 14.92 28.32 18.91
N TYR A 572 14.99 29.64 19.13
CA TYR A 572 15.86 30.49 18.30
C TYR A 572 17.30 30.49 18.83
N GLY A 573 18.26 30.53 17.91
CA GLY A 573 19.67 30.75 18.21
C GLY A 573 20.41 31.25 16.98
N ASP A 574 21.57 31.86 17.19
CA ASP A 574 22.41 32.44 16.12
C ASP A 574 23.55 31.50 15.69
N LYS A 575 23.50 30.22 16.11
CA LYS A 575 24.53 29.21 15.86
C LYS A 575 23.88 27.85 15.64
N ILE A 576 24.60 26.99 14.92
CA ILE A 576 24.29 25.57 14.88
C ILE A 576 24.40 24.99 16.30
N TYR A 577 23.30 24.47 16.83
CA TYR A 577 23.24 23.99 18.20
C TYR A 577 22.32 22.78 18.32
N MET A 578 22.80 21.79 19.05
CA MET A 578 22.05 20.59 19.37
C MET A 578 22.51 20.08 20.73
N ALA A 579 21.56 19.75 21.61
CA ALA A 579 21.86 19.25 22.95
C ALA A 579 20.88 18.15 23.36
N ALA A 580 21.42 17.02 23.82
CA ALA A 580 20.61 15.96 24.38
C ALA A 580 20.11 16.34 25.77
N GLY A 581 18.82 16.13 26.01
CA GLY A 581 18.19 16.26 27.32
C GLY A 581 17.54 14.96 27.78
N LYS A 582 16.80 15.01 28.88
CA LYS A 582 16.05 13.84 29.36
C LYS A 582 14.84 13.62 28.45
N ASN A 583 14.84 12.53 27.69
CA ASN A 583 13.78 12.13 26.76
C ASN A 583 13.46 13.17 25.66
N HIS A 584 14.43 14.01 25.30
CA HIS A 584 14.31 14.95 24.20
C HIS A 584 15.67 15.39 23.67
N LEU A 585 15.65 15.92 22.46
CA LEU A 585 16.74 16.62 21.80
C LEU A 585 16.35 18.09 21.64
N HIS A 586 17.23 19.01 22.02
CA HIS A 586 17.06 20.44 21.79
C HIS A 586 17.86 20.87 20.56
N THR A 587 17.28 21.73 19.72
CA THR A 587 17.97 22.40 18.59
C THR A 587 17.69 23.90 18.57
N ASP A 588 18.59 24.66 17.95
CA ASP A 588 18.34 26.07 17.63
C ASP A 588 18.04 26.24 16.14
N LYS A 589 17.19 27.21 15.81
CA LYS A 589 16.90 27.63 14.44
C LYS A 589 17.14 29.13 14.24
N VAL A 590 17.66 29.49 13.08
CA VAL A 590 17.91 30.87 12.68
C VAL A 590 16.67 31.43 11.97
N TYR A 591 16.04 32.44 12.55
CA TYR A 591 14.90 33.10 11.94
C TYR A 591 15.30 34.00 10.77
N VAL A 592 14.51 33.99 9.70
CA VAL A 592 14.68 34.80 8.50
C VAL A 592 13.37 35.54 8.19
N GLY A 593 13.33 36.83 8.55
CA GLY A 593 12.31 37.79 8.13
C GLY A 593 12.94 39.01 7.43
N GLY A 594 12.12 39.96 6.97
CA GLY A 594 12.63 41.17 6.31
C GLY A 594 13.59 41.99 7.19
N ASP A 595 13.34 42.03 8.50
CA ASP A 595 14.22 42.71 9.47
C ASP A 595 15.60 42.04 9.61
N GLU A 596 15.65 40.72 9.44
CA GLU A 596 16.88 39.93 9.43
C GLU A 596 17.61 40.05 8.09
N LEU A 597 16.89 40.07 6.97
CA LEU A 597 17.46 40.31 5.64
C LEU A 597 18.12 41.70 5.55
N ARG A 598 17.51 42.74 6.14
CA ARG A 598 18.11 44.08 6.22
C ARG A 598 19.30 44.16 7.18
N ARG A 599 19.43 43.23 8.13
CA ARG A 599 20.48 43.24 9.17
C ARG A 599 21.10 41.85 9.33
N PRO A 600 21.70 41.29 8.26
CA PRO A 600 22.06 39.87 8.19
C PRO A 600 23.14 39.48 9.21
N ARG A 601 23.93 40.44 9.68
CA ARG A 601 24.97 40.23 10.70
C ARG A 601 24.40 39.84 12.08
N ARG A 602 23.15 40.22 12.41
CA ARG A 602 22.53 39.88 13.70
C ARG A 602 22.30 38.38 13.85
N GLN A 603 21.88 37.73 12.77
CA GLN A 603 21.61 36.29 12.71
C GLN A 603 22.73 35.51 12.00
N LYS A 604 23.80 36.20 11.54
CA LYS A 604 24.91 35.62 10.77
C LYS A 604 24.42 34.85 9.54
N LEU A 605 23.51 35.47 8.77
CA LEU A 605 22.88 34.85 7.59
C LEU A 605 23.87 34.51 6.47
N ASN A 606 25.04 35.17 6.45
CA ASN A 606 26.11 34.94 5.48
C ASN A 606 26.70 33.52 5.50
N ARG A 607 26.35 32.69 6.49
CA ARG A 607 26.66 31.26 6.47
C ARG A 607 25.79 30.48 5.48
N PHE A 608 24.59 30.99 5.19
CA PHE A 608 23.56 30.35 4.36
C PHE A 608 23.51 30.97 2.97
N PHE A 609 23.40 32.30 2.89
CA PHE A 609 23.19 33.05 1.66
C PHE A 609 23.59 34.53 1.84
N ALA A 610 23.74 35.24 0.73
CA ALA A 610 24.01 36.67 0.69
C ALA A 610 22.69 37.46 0.71
N ALA A 611 22.30 37.97 1.88
CA ALA A 611 21.00 38.63 2.08
C ALA A 611 20.77 39.89 1.23
N ASP A 612 21.84 40.60 0.85
CA ASP A 612 21.81 41.74 -0.06
C ASP A 612 21.40 41.38 -1.49
N ARG A 613 21.52 40.10 -1.87
CA ARG A 613 21.06 39.56 -3.16
C ARG A 613 19.67 38.92 -3.09
N VAL A 614 19.10 38.84 -1.88
CA VAL A 614 17.78 38.26 -1.64
C VAL A 614 16.73 39.36 -1.54
N LEU A 615 17.00 40.41 -0.76
CA LEU A 615 16.02 41.44 -0.39
C LEU A 615 15.31 42.03 -1.63
N SER A 616 13.98 41.94 -1.65
CA SER A 616 13.16 42.37 -2.79
C SER A 616 13.02 43.90 -2.88
N ASP A 617 13.10 44.41 -4.12
CA ASP A 617 12.81 45.82 -4.45
C ASP A 617 11.33 46.19 -4.29
N LEU A 618 10.44 45.21 -4.07
CA LEU A 618 9.01 45.44 -3.81
C LEU A 618 8.76 45.89 -2.36
N ARG A 619 9.76 45.85 -1.50
CA ARG A 619 9.65 46.30 -0.11
C ARG A 619 9.75 47.83 0.03
N PRO A 620 9.08 48.40 1.03
CA PRO A 620 9.21 49.82 1.37
C PRO A 620 10.56 50.19 2.02
#